data_AF-I4IS53-F1
#
_entry.id   AF-I4IS53-F1
#
_cell.length_a   1.000
_cell.length_b   1.000
_cell.length_c   1.000
_cell.angle_alpha   90.00
_cell.angle_beta   90.00
_cell.angle_gamma   90.00
#
_symmetry.space_group_name_H-M   'P 1'
#
loop_
_entity.id
_entity.type
_entity.pdbx_description
1 polymer ?
#
loop_
_entity_poly.entity_id
_entity_poly.type
_entity_poly.pdbx_seq_one_letter_code
_entity_poly.pdbx_strand_id
1 'polypeptide(L)' 'MITLEQALITVNQLPIEQREMLIEIIKNQMIESYREEIARNAKEAREAFQRGELKPQPLEDIINELKAKLTEDE' A
#
# COMPACT_ATOMS: atom_id res chain seq x y z
N MET A 1 -17.53 6.70 12.46
CA MET A 1 -16.07 6.83 12.28
C MET A 1 -15.49 7.14 13.66
N ILE A 2 -14.51 6.37 14.13
CA ILE A 2 -13.78 6.69 15.37
C ILE A 2 -12.65 7.66 14.99
N THR A 3 -12.38 8.67 15.82
CA THR A 3 -11.24 9.57 15.62
C THR A 3 -9.95 8.91 16.09
N LEU A 4 -8.80 9.32 15.54
CA LEU A 4 -7.50 8.84 15.99
C LEU A 4 -7.30 9.09 17.50
N GLU A 5 -7.73 10.25 18.00
CA GLU A 5 -7.68 10.59 19.42
C GLU A 5 -8.48 9.59 20.28
N GLN A 6 -9.69 9.25 19.87
CA GLN A 6 -10.52 8.29 20.60
C GLN A 6 -9.95 6.87 20.54
N ALA A 7 -9.33 6.49 19.42
CA ALA A 7 -8.61 5.22 19.31
C ALA A 7 -7.40 5.17 20.26
N LEU A 8 -6.62 6.25 20.35
CA LEU A 8 -5.46 6.34 21.25
C LEU A 8 -5.87 6.20 22.72
N ILE A 9 -6.93 6.88 23.14
CA ILE A 9 -7.47 6.76 24.51
C ILE A 9 -7.84 5.30 24.80
N THR A 10 -8.48 4.63 23.86
CA THR A 10 -8.91 3.23 24.01
C THR A 10 -7.72 2.27 24.08
N VAL A 11 -6.74 2.41 23.18
CA VAL A 11 -5.53 1.58 23.19
C VAL A 11 -4.69 1.79 24.44
N ASN A 12 -4.65 3.02 24.98
CA ASN A 12 -3.95 3.33 26.22
C ASN A 12 -4.56 2.66 27.46
N GLN A 13 -5.80 2.17 27.40
CA GLN A 13 -6.43 1.40 28.48
C GLN A 13 -5.97 -0.06 28.53
N LEU A 14 -5.32 -0.56 27.47
CA LEU A 14 -4.81 -1.92 27.41
C LEU A 14 -3.48 -2.04 28.20
N PRO A 15 -3.21 -3.20 28.83
CA PRO A 15 -1.89 -3.54 29.34
C PRO A 15 -0.80 -3.40 28.27
N ILE A 16 0.44 -3.12 28.69
CA ILE A 16 1.53 -2.82 27.76
C ILE A 16 1.79 -3.99 26.79
N GLU A 17 1.68 -5.22 27.27
CA GLU A 17 1.88 -6.44 26.48
C GLU A 17 0.81 -6.55 25.38
N GLN A 18 -0.44 -6.18 25.68
CA GLN A 18 -1.53 -6.21 24.70
C GLN A 18 -1.39 -5.08 23.67
N ARG A 19 -0.81 -3.94 24.07
CA ARG A 19 -0.51 -2.85 23.13
C ARG A 19 0.57 -3.25 22.14
N GLU A 20 1.61 -3.95 22.60
CA GLU A 20 2.66 -4.50 21.73
C GLU A 20 2.08 -5.50 20.73
N MET A 21 1.25 -6.45 21.20
CA MET A 21 0.54 -7.38 20.33
C MET A 21 -0.35 -6.66 19.29
N LEU A 22 -1.06 -5.61 19.72
CA LEU A 22 -1.93 -4.84 18.81
C LEU A 22 -1.12 -4.16 17.70
N ILE A 23 0.07 -3.62 18.02
CA ILE A 23 0.97 -3.02 17.02
C ILE A 23 1.34 -4.05 15.95
N GLU A 24 1.72 -5.27 16.36
CA GLU A 24 2.07 -6.34 15.42
C GLU A 24 0.88 -6.72 14.52
N ILE A 25 -0.31 -6.87 15.10
CA ILE A 25 -1.53 -7.20 14.36
C ILE A 25 -1.84 -6.13 13.32
N ILE A 26 -1.87 -4.86 13.72
CA ILE A 26 -2.17 -3.75 12.81
C ILE A 26 -1.13 -3.66 11.69
N LYS A 27 0.17 -3.83 12.03
CA LYS A 27 1.24 -3.83 11.03
C LYS A 27 1.03 -4.93 9.99
N ASN A 28 0.69 -6.15 10.43
CA ASN A 28 0.42 -7.26 9.52
C ASN A 28 -0.82 -6.98 8.64
N GLN A 29 -1.89 -6.45 9.23
CA GLN A 29 -3.10 -6.07 8.48
C GLN A 29 -2.80 -5.01 7.40
N MET A 30 -1.98 -4.01 7.73
CA MET A 30 -1.56 -3.01 6.74
C MET A 30 -0.76 -3.65 5.60
N ILE A 31 0.17 -4.56 5.91
CA ILE A 31 0.95 -5.28 4.88
C ILE A 31 0.01 -6.07 3.96
N GLU A 32 -0.97 -6.78 4.52
CA GLU A 32 -1.94 -7.53 3.70
C GLU A 32 -2.82 -6.59 2.87
N SER A 33 -3.26 -5.46 3.41
CA SER A 33 -4.00 -4.45 2.63
C SER A 33 -3.18 -3.90 1.46
N TYR A 34 -1.90 -3.61 1.66
CA TYR A 34 -1.02 -3.18 0.58
C TYR A 34 -0.81 -4.28 -0.47
N ARG A 35 -0.71 -5.55 -0.05
CA ARG A 35 -0.60 -6.69 -0.97
C ARG A 35 -1.86 -6.85 -1.82
N GLU A 36 -3.04 -6.73 -1.22
CA GLU A 36 -4.31 -6.77 -1.94
C GLU A 36 -4.41 -5.64 -2.97
N GLU A 37 -3.99 -4.43 -2.60
CA GLU A 37 -3.95 -3.29 -3.51
C GLU A 37 -2.99 -3.52 -4.69
N ILE A 38 -1.77 -3.98 -4.41
CA ILE A 38 -0.79 -4.32 -5.46
C ILE A 38 -1.35 -5.40 -6.39
N ALA A 39 -1.97 -6.45 -5.84
CA ALA A 39 -2.54 -7.53 -6.63
C ALA A 39 -3.69 -7.05 -7.52
N ARG A 40 -4.56 -6.18 -7.00
CA ARG A 40 -5.63 -5.55 -7.77
C ARG A 40 -5.06 -4.70 -8.92
N ASN A 41 -4.13 -3.80 -8.62
CA ASN A 41 -3.52 -2.92 -9.61
C ASN A 41 -2.80 -3.73 -10.71
N ALA A 42 -2.09 -4.79 -10.33
CA ALA A 42 -1.42 -5.69 -11.28
C ALA A 42 -2.42 -6.42 -12.19
N LYS A 43 -3.56 -6.86 -11.64
CA LYS A 43 -4.64 -7.49 -12.42
C LYS A 43 -5.22 -6.49 -13.43
N GLU A 44 -5.57 -5.29 -12.99
CA GLU A 44 -6.13 -4.24 -13.85
C GLU A 44 -5.17 -3.87 -14.99
N ALA A 45 -3.88 -3.66 -14.68
CA ALA A 45 -2.86 -3.36 -15.67
C ALA A 45 -2.70 -4.49 -16.69
N ARG A 46 -2.71 -5.75 -16.24
CA ARG A 46 -2.61 -6.92 -17.13
C ARG A 46 -3.81 -7.02 -18.07
N GLU A 47 -5.02 -6.80 -17.57
CA GLU A 47 -6.24 -6.84 -18.39
C GLU A 47 -6.25 -5.70 -19.42
N ALA A 48 -5.85 -4.48 -19.03
CA ALA A 48 -5.71 -3.34 -19.94
C ALA A 48 -4.69 -3.61 -21.05
N PHE A 49 -3.55 -4.22 -20.71
CA PHE A 49 -2.56 -4.66 -21.71
C PHE A 49 -3.14 -5.70 -22.67
N GLN A 50 -3.85 -6.70 -22.15
CA GLN A 50 -4.50 -7.73 -22.99
C GLN A 50 -5.58 -7.15 -23.92
N ARG A 51 -6.27 -6.09 -23.50
CA ARG A 51 -7.24 -5.34 -24.34
C ARG A 51 -6.56 -4.40 -25.35
N GLY A 52 -5.24 -4.24 -25.30
CA GLY A 52 -4.48 -3.33 -26.19
C GLY A 52 -4.55 -1.85 -25.79
N GLU A 53 -5.06 -1.55 -24.60
CA GLU A 53 -5.13 -0.19 -24.05
C GLU A 53 -3.73 0.33 -23.64
N LEU A 54 -2.82 -0.59 -23.31
CA LEU A 54 -1.44 -0.30 -22.98
C LEU A 54 -0.51 -0.79 -24.11
N LYS A 55 0.49 0.03 -24.45
CA LYS A 55 1.50 -0.34 -25.46
C LYS A 55 2.71 -0.99 -24.79
N PRO A 56 3.31 -2.02 -25.40
CA PRO A 56 4.58 -2.56 -24.91
C PRO A 56 5.68 -1.50 -25.02
N GLN A 57 6.52 -1.42 -23.99
CA GLN A 57 7.65 -0.51 -23.93
C GLN A 57 8.89 -1.25 -23.38
N PRO A 58 10.11 -0.82 -23.74
CA PRO A 58 11.33 -1.34 -23.14
C PRO A 58 11.34 -1.11 -21.62
N LEU A 59 11.80 -2.11 -20.86
CA LEU A 59 11.85 -2.04 -19.40
C LEU A 59 12.67 -0.85 -18.90
N GLU A 60 13.79 -0.56 -19.56
CA GLU A 60 14.67 0.55 -19.20
C GLU A 60 13.96 1.90 -19.30
N ASP A 61 13.13 2.10 -20.33
CA ASP A 61 12.37 3.35 -20.51
C ASP A 61 11.34 3.52 -19.39
N ILE A 62 10.64 2.44 -19.01
CA ILE A 62 9.67 2.44 -17.91
C ILE A 62 10.36 2.76 -16.58
N ILE A 63 11.52 2.15 -16.31
CA ILE A 63 12.29 2.37 -15.07
C ILE A 63 12.80 3.82 -15.01
N ASN A 64 13.28 4.37 -16.13
CA ASN A 64 13.77 5.75 -16.19
C ASN A 64 12.63 6.76 -15.98
N GLU A 65 11.47 6.54 -16.59
CA GLU A 65 10.28 7.37 -16.36
C GLU A 65 9.83 7.32 -14.90
N LEU A 66 9.80 6.12 -14.30
CA LEU A 66 9.43 5.96 -12.89
C LEU A 66 10.39 6.72 -11.97
N LYS A 67 11.70 6.59 -12.20
CA LYS A 67 12.72 7.32 -11.41
C LYS A 67 12.54 8.83 -11.55
N ALA A 68 12.35 9.34 -12.76
CA ALA A 68 12.14 10.76 -12.99
C ALA A 68 10.95 11.29 -12.17
N LYS A 69 9.79 10.62 -12.27
CA LYS A 69 8.59 10.98 -11.50
C LYS A 69 8.79 10.96 -9.99
N LEU A 70 9.47 9.95 -9.46
CA LEU A 70 9.76 9.86 -8.03
C LEU A 70 10.72 10.94 -7.52
N THR A 71 11.48 11.59 -8.42
CA THR A 71 12.40 12.68 -8.06
C THR A 71 11.80 14.07 -8.30
N GLU A 72 10.70 14.16 -9.04
CA GLU A 72 9.96 15.41 -9.31
C GLU A 72 8.97 15.78 -8.20
N ASP A 73 8.57 14.82 -7.36
CA ASP A 73 7.67 15.00 -6.21
C ASP A 73 8.40 15.36 -4.89
N GLU A 74 9.72 15.63 -4.93
CA GLU A 74 10.52 16.22 -3.83
C GLU A 74 10.73 17.73 -4.00
#